data_AF-A0A945ZVN8-F1
#
_entry.id   AF-A0A945ZVN8-F1
#
_cell.length_a   1.000
_cell.length_b   1.000
_cell.length_c   1.000
_cell.angle_alpha   90.00
_cell.angle_beta   90.00
_cell.angle_gamma   90.00
#
_symmetry.space_group_name_H-M   'P 1'
#
loop_
_entity.id
_entity.type
_entity.pdbx_description
1 polymer ?
#
loop_
_entity_poly.entity_id
_entity_poly.type
_entity_poly.pdbx_seq_one_letter_code
_entity_poly.pdbx_strand_id
1 'polypeptide(L)'
;EMSEEDRIYHYEKAKQKSIRFLYFIQTEMGYNNLSIDKEEFLTRDGFPKMPYHRESRRIKGKVTLNLNHIKNPHFQNNALYRTGIAVGDYPVDHHHNAHPNYRELPKLDFYPIPSYSVPLGSLIPENINNFIVIEKSISVSNLVNGTTRLQPVVIQIGQAAGILASLAVSQNKLIDKVTIREVQLEILNNKGYIQPFVDVSSENPNFISYQKIGACGILKGVGMNIGWENKTLFYPENDLIREDLIVGLKDYYNLNKYPIPNLLTIENISNWIIKVSGEEKLRFKDLEKKWNDLGLKEYNLNRIIKRGEFAILIDKYLNPFSMFEVNFKGQIIKND
;
A
#
# COMPACT_ATOMS: atom_id res chain seq x y z
N GLU A 1 -22.07 7.94 -23.53
CA GLU A 1 -21.35 6.66 -23.69
C GLU A 1 -21.44 6.24 -25.15
N MET A 2 -20.68 5.23 -25.59
CA MET A 2 -20.85 4.64 -26.93
C MET A 2 -22.22 3.98 -27.03
N SER A 3 -22.85 4.05 -28.21
CA SER A 3 -24.03 3.25 -28.52
C SER A 3 -23.68 1.75 -28.51
N GLU A 4 -24.70 0.89 -28.50
CA GLU A 4 -24.46 -0.56 -28.62
C GLU A 4 -23.78 -0.93 -29.95
N GLU A 5 -24.23 -0.32 -31.04
CA GLU A 5 -23.66 -0.50 -32.38
C GLU A 5 -22.17 -0.11 -32.40
N ASP A 6 -21.82 1.04 -31.82
CA ASP A 6 -20.42 1.49 -31.71
C ASP A 6 -19.58 0.51 -30.89
N ARG A 7 -20.12 -0.02 -29.78
CA ARG A 7 -19.40 -1.00 -28.95
C ARG A 7 -19.12 -2.28 -29.74
N ILE A 8 -20.12 -2.83 -30.42
CA ILE A 8 -19.96 -4.04 -31.25
C ILE A 8 -18.91 -3.81 -32.33
N TYR A 9 -18.95 -2.66 -33.01
CA TYR A 9 -17.94 -2.28 -33.99
C TYR A 9 -16.52 -2.24 -33.41
N HIS A 10 -16.35 -1.66 -32.23
CA HIS A 10 -15.04 -1.63 -31.55
C HIS A 10 -14.60 -3.01 -31.03
N TYR A 11 -15.53 -3.87 -30.63
CA TYR A 11 -15.23 -5.24 -30.21
C TYR A 11 -14.72 -6.06 -31.40
N GLU A 12 -15.33 -5.91 -32.57
CA GLU A 12 -14.85 -6.56 -33.79
C GLU A 12 -13.43 -6.08 -34.15
N LYS A 13 -13.15 -4.77 -34.06
CA LYS A 13 -11.78 -4.26 -34.23
C LYS A 13 -10.77 -4.90 -33.27
N ALA A 14 -11.15 -5.12 -32.02
CA ALA A 14 -10.28 -5.77 -31.04
C ALA A 14 -10.02 -7.23 -31.40
N LYS A 15 -11.05 -7.98 -31.81
CA LYS A 15 -10.91 -9.36 -32.30
C LYS A 15 -10.00 -9.45 -33.52
N GLN A 16 -10.22 -8.58 -34.51
CA GLN A 16 -9.38 -8.50 -35.70
C GLN A 16 -7.91 -8.21 -35.37
N LYS A 17 -7.63 -7.38 -34.35
CA LYS A 17 -6.27 -7.16 -33.87
C LYS A 17 -5.64 -8.43 -33.32
N SER A 18 -6.39 -9.21 -32.53
CA SER A 18 -5.92 -10.51 -32.01
C SER A 18 -5.68 -11.52 -33.13
N ILE A 19 -6.57 -11.59 -34.14
CA ILE A 19 -6.40 -12.47 -35.30
C ILE A 19 -5.14 -12.11 -36.09
N ARG A 20 -4.88 -10.82 -36.31
CA ARG A 20 -3.65 -10.36 -37.00
C ARG A 20 -2.38 -10.75 -36.23
N PHE A 21 -2.42 -10.70 -34.90
CA PHE A 21 -1.31 -11.13 -34.07
C PHE A 21 -1.10 -12.64 -34.13
N LEU A 22 -2.19 -13.44 -34.11
CA LEU A 22 -2.12 -14.88 -34.32
C LEU A 22 -1.54 -15.22 -35.71
N TYR A 23 -2.00 -14.54 -36.76
CA TYR A 23 -1.49 -14.71 -38.12
C TYR A 23 0.02 -14.45 -38.17
N PHE A 24 0.48 -13.34 -37.59
CA PHE A 24 1.92 -13.02 -37.49
C PHE A 24 2.71 -14.13 -36.77
N ILE A 25 2.20 -14.65 -35.65
CA ILE A 25 2.85 -15.75 -34.91
C ILE A 25 2.93 -17.02 -35.77
N GLN A 26 1.89 -17.33 -36.55
CA GLN A 26 1.85 -18.50 -37.42
C GLN A 26 2.78 -18.37 -38.62
N THR A 27 2.81 -17.20 -39.29
CA THR A 27 3.53 -17.01 -40.56
C THR A 27 4.97 -16.55 -40.38
N GLU A 28 5.21 -15.57 -39.50
CA GLU A 28 6.53 -14.96 -39.32
C GLU A 28 7.36 -15.65 -38.24
N MET A 29 6.70 -16.21 -37.21
CA MET A 29 7.38 -16.90 -36.12
C MET A 29 7.36 -18.44 -36.26
N GLY A 30 6.63 -18.98 -37.26
CA GLY A 30 6.61 -20.41 -37.59
C GLY A 30 5.75 -21.30 -36.68
N TYR A 31 4.98 -20.73 -35.75
CA TYR A 31 4.12 -21.49 -34.83
C TYR A 31 2.75 -21.82 -35.47
N ASN A 32 2.77 -22.65 -36.51
CA ASN A 32 1.60 -23.00 -37.33
C ASN A 32 0.54 -23.86 -36.62
N ASN A 33 0.83 -24.36 -35.41
CA ASN A 33 -0.06 -25.20 -34.60
C ASN A 33 -0.87 -24.41 -33.55
N LEU A 34 -0.62 -23.11 -33.37
CA LEU A 34 -1.38 -22.28 -32.45
C LEU A 34 -2.71 -21.85 -33.09
N SER A 35 -3.79 -21.83 -32.32
CA SER A 35 -5.11 -21.39 -32.78
C SER A 35 -5.91 -20.75 -31.63
N ILE A 36 -7.06 -20.16 -31.95
CA ILE A 36 -7.99 -19.66 -30.94
C ILE A 36 -8.63 -20.85 -30.23
N ASP A 37 -8.52 -20.89 -28.91
CA ASP A 37 -9.26 -21.83 -28.08
C ASP A 37 -10.75 -21.45 -28.05
N LYS A 38 -11.61 -22.34 -28.57
CA LYS A 38 -13.06 -22.11 -28.61
C LYS A 38 -13.79 -22.58 -27.36
N GLU A 39 -13.12 -23.32 -26.48
CA GLU A 39 -13.72 -23.93 -25.30
C GLU A 39 -13.56 -23.04 -24.06
N GLU A 40 -12.52 -22.21 -23.99
CA GLU A 40 -12.24 -21.34 -22.84
C GLU A 40 -13.37 -20.34 -22.53
N PHE A 41 -13.82 -19.58 -23.52
CA PHE A 41 -14.79 -18.48 -23.31
C PHE A 41 -16.24 -18.84 -23.69
N LEU A 42 -16.45 -20.00 -24.33
CA LEU A 42 -17.75 -20.50 -24.79
C LEU A 42 -18.52 -19.50 -25.68
N THR A 43 -17.81 -18.64 -26.41
CA THR A 43 -18.38 -17.75 -27.43
C THR A 43 -18.27 -18.42 -28.81
N ARG A 44 -19.15 -18.04 -29.74
CA ARG A 44 -19.22 -18.66 -31.09
C ARG A 44 -17.87 -18.63 -31.84
N ASP A 45 -17.06 -17.60 -31.58
CA ASP A 45 -15.78 -17.36 -32.23
C ASP A 45 -14.56 -17.60 -31.33
N GLY A 46 -14.75 -18.08 -30.10
CA GLY A 46 -13.67 -18.37 -29.14
C GLY A 46 -13.03 -17.14 -28.49
N PHE A 47 -13.52 -15.93 -28.77
CA PHE A 47 -13.01 -14.70 -28.15
C PHE A 47 -13.71 -14.38 -26.82
N PRO A 48 -13.06 -13.64 -25.90
CA PRO A 48 -13.73 -13.12 -24.72
C PRO A 48 -14.99 -12.31 -25.06
N LYS A 49 -15.98 -12.33 -24.15
CA LYS A 49 -17.27 -11.60 -24.30
C LYS A 49 -17.10 -10.09 -24.48
N MET A 50 -16.01 -9.53 -23.97
CA MET A 50 -15.64 -8.12 -24.10
C MET A 50 -14.11 -7.99 -24.14
N PRO A 51 -13.57 -7.00 -24.86
CA PRO A 51 -12.14 -6.75 -24.89
C PRO A 51 -11.64 -6.26 -23.52
N TYR A 52 -10.39 -6.59 -23.22
CA TYR A 52 -9.73 -6.09 -22.02
C TYR A 52 -9.37 -4.60 -22.17
N HIS A 53 -10.08 -3.73 -21.45
CA HIS A 53 -9.77 -2.30 -21.38
C HIS A 53 -8.77 -2.03 -20.25
N ARG A 54 -7.61 -1.45 -20.57
CA ARG A 54 -6.54 -1.11 -19.61
C ARG A 54 -6.75 0.23 -18.90
N GLU A 55 -7.61 1.09 -19.44
CA GLU A 55 -7.90 2.43 -18.95
C GLU A 55 -9.42 2.61 -18.82
N SER A 56 -9.84 3.39 -17.84
CA SER A 56 -11.25 3.73 -17.59
C SER A 56 -11.38 5.23 -17.26
N ARG A 57 -12.62 5.71 -17.19
CA ARG A 57 -12.94 6.99 -16.55
C ARG A 57 -12.56 6.88 -15.07
N ARG A 58 -11.85 7.88 -14.56
CA ARG A 58 -11.45 7.94 -13.14
C ARG A 58 -12.22 9.02 -12.41
N ILE A 59 -12.57 8.73 -11.16
CA ILE A 59 -13.16 9.72 -10.27
C ILE A 59 -12.11 10.74 -9.80
N LYS A 60 -12.59 11.90 -9.35
CA LYS A 60 -11.87 12.72 -8.38
C LYS A 60 -12.22 12.23 -6.98
N GLY A 61 -11.28 11.55 -6.34
CA GLY A 61 -11.44 11.01 -4.99
C GLY A 61 -11.08 12.03 -3.91
N LYS A 62 -11.26 11.66 -2.65
CA LYS A 62 -10.79 12.45 -1.49
C LYS A 62 -9.28 12.75 -1.57
N VAL A 63 -8.51 11.87 -2.22
CA VAL A 63 -7.13 12.12 -2.66
C VAL A 63 -6.89 11.57 -4.07
N THR A 64 -5.84 12.05 -4.74
CA THR A 64 -5.33 11.47 -5.99
C THR A 64 -3.91 10.97 -5.79
N LEU A 65 -3.70 9.65 -5.88
CA LEU A 65 -2.35 9.09 -5.86
C LEU A 65 -1.64 9.42 -7.17
N ASN A 66 -0.39 9.89 -7.09
CA ASN A 66 0.38 10.33 -8.25
C ASN A 66 1.84 9.86 -8.13
N LEU A 67 2.63 10.11 -9.17
CA LEU A 67 3.99 9.58 -9.26
C LEU A 67 4.89 10.05 -8.10
N ASN A 68 4.74 11.30 -7.65
CA ASN A 68 5.54 11.84 -6.55
C ASN A 68 5.25 11.12 -5.23
N HIS A 69 3.98 10.77 -4.99
CA HIS A 69 3.55 10.02 -3.80
C HIS A 69 4.16 8.61 -3.74
N ILE A 70 4.34 7.94 -4.88
CA ILE A 70 4.92 6.58 -4.89
C ILE A 70 6.45 6.60 -5.02
N LYS A 71 7.02 7.63 -5.67
CA LYS A 71 8.48 7.80 -5.79
C LYS A 71 9.13 8.19 -4.46
N ASN A 72 8.57 9.19 -3.78
CA ASN A 72 9.13 9.79 -2.58
C ASN A 72 8.05 9.98 -1.49
N PRO A 73 7.45 8.87 -0.99
CA PRO A 73 6.26 8.92 -0.14
C PRO A 73 6.42 9.78 1.11
N HIS A 74 7.61 9.78 1.71
CA HIS A 74 7.88 10.46 2.99
C HIS A 74 8.27 11.94 2.86
N PHE A 75 8.33 12.47 1.63
CA PHE A 75 8.74 13.86 1.35
C PHE A 75 7.64 14.66 0.64
N GLN A 76 6.40 14.17 0.68
CA GLN A 76 5.25 14.88 0.12
C GLN A 76 4.48 15.64 1.20
N ASN A 77 3.77 16.69 0.79
CA ASN A 77 2.90 17.46 1.69
C ASN A 77 1.80 16.60 2.32
N ASN A 78 1.28 15.64 1.57
CA ASN A 78 0.31 14.66 2.06
C ASN A 78 1.05 13.35 2.38
N ALA A 79 0.90 12.86 3.61
CA ALA A 79 1.52 11.62 4.07
C ALA A 79 0.66 10.39 3.69
N LEU A 80 0.37 10.22 2.39
CA LEU A 80 -0.57 9.19 1.91
C LEU A 80 -0.13 7.77 2.26
N TYR A 81 1.16 7.53 2.47
CA TYR A 81 1.71 6.26 2.96
C TYR A 81 1.07 5.81 4.28
N ARG A 82 0.56 6.74 5.10
CA ARG A 82 -0.15 6.42 6.36
C ARG A 82 -1.54 5.83 6.15
N THR A 83 -2.08 5.94 4.94
CA THR A 83 -3.48 5.63 4.61
C THR A 83 -3.63 4.45 3.64
N GLY A 84 -2.54 3.70 3.41
CA GLY A 84 -2.49 2.56 2.49
C GLY A 84 -3.45 1.44 2.87
N ILE A 85 -4.13 0.85 1.87
CA ILE A 85 -5.06 -0.29 2.02
C ILE A 85 -4.82 -1.43 1.02
N ALA A 86 -3.86 -1.23 0.12
CA ALA A 86 -3.40 -2.22 -0.86
C ALA A 86 -1.95 -1.87 -1.19
N VAL A 87 -1.16 -2.87 -1.56
CA VAL A 87 0.25 -2.70 -1.92
C VAL A 87 0.53 -3.19 -3.34
N GLY A 88 1.49 -2.54 -3.99
CA GLY A 88 1.99 -2.93 -5.32
C GLY A 88 3.49 -2.75 -5.43
N ASP A 89 4.12 -3.57 -6.25
CA ASP A 89 5.57 -3.63 -6.47
C ASP A 89 5.95 -3.48 -7.94
N TYR A 90 4.98 -3.50 -8.85
CA TYR A 90 5.26 -3.41 -10.27
C TYR A 90 5.71 -2.00 -10.69
N PRO A 91 6.66 -1.87 -11.62
CA PRO A 91 7.03 -0.59 -12.19
C PRO A 91 5.87 0.16 -12.85
N VAL A 92 6.07 1.45 -13.11
CA VAL A 92 5.11 2.24 -13.88
C VAL A 92 5.18 1.83 -15.36
N ASP A 93 4.23 0.99 -15.77
CA ASP A 93 4.19 0.36 -17.10
C ASP A 93 3.31 1.12 -18.10
N HIS A 94 3.95 1.99 -18.89
CA HIS A 94 3.32 2.73 -19.99
C HIS A 94 3.94 2.38 -21.34
N HIS A 95 3.09 2.09 -22.32
CA HIS A 95 3.50 1.74 -23.67
C HIS A 95 2.90 2.73 -24.66
N HIS A 96 3.77 3.48 -25.35
CA HIS A 96 3.31 4.45 -26.35
C HIS A 96 3.21 3.85 -27.75
N ASN A 97 3.78 2.69 -28.05
CA ASN A 97 3.93 2.15 -29.42
C ASN A 97 2.61 1.97 -30.19
N ALA A 98 1.47 1.88 -29.51
CA ALA A 98 0.15 1.79 -30.14
C ALA A 98 -0.49 3.16 -30.43
N HIS A 99 0.12 4.25 -29.98
CA HIS A 99 -0.31 5.62 -30.24
C HIS A 99 0.14 6.05 -31.65
N PRO A 100 -0.73 6.63 -32.50
CA PRO A 100 -0.37 7.01 -33.87
C PRO A 100 0.87 7.91 -33.94
N ASN A 101 1.02 8.81 -32.97
CA ASN A 101 2.16 9.74 -32.88
C ASN A 101 3.15 9.33 -31.78
N TYR A 102 3.34 8.03 -31.52
CA TYR A 102 4.20 7.56 -30.42
C TYR A 102 5.62 8.13 -30.44
N ARG A 103 6.14 8.49 -31.62
CA ARG A 103 7.47 9.11 -31.80
C ARG A 103 7.57 10.52 -31.22
N GLU A 104 6.44 11.21 -31.06
CA GLU A 104 6.35 12.55 -30.48
C GLU A 104 6.14 12.50 -28.96
N LEU A 105 5.82 11.32 -28.41
CA LEU A 105 5.61 11.14 -26.99
C LEU A 105 6.95 10.94 -26.27
N PRO A 106 7.07 11.37 -25.00
CA PRO A 106 8.23 11.05 -24.18
C PRO A 106 8.48 9.54 -24.17
N LYS A 107 9.75 9.12 -24.28
CA LYS A 107 10.13 7.75 -23.95
C LYS A 107 9.90 7.55 -22.46
N LEU A 108 8.79 6.93 -22.12
CA LEU A 108 8.49 6.49 -20.76
C LEU A 108 8.87 5.01 -20.70
N ASP A 109 10.15 4.76 -20.50
CA ASP A 109 10.60 3.45 -19.99
C ASP A 109 10.08 3.29 -18.55
N PHE A 110 10.31 2.12 -17.95
CA PHE A 110 9.92 1.82 -16.56
C PHE A 110 10.49 2.86 -15.59
N TYR A 111 9.66 3.84 -15.21
CA TYR A 111 10.09 4.88 -14.29
C TYR A 111 10.42 4.24 -12.93
N PRO A 112 11.62 4.47 -12.38
CA PRO A 112 12.04 3.79 -11.16
C PRO A 112 11.23 4.31 -9.98
N ILE A 113 10.48 3.40 -9.35
CA ILE A 113 9.72 3.62 -8.13
C ILE A 113 10.07 2.49 -7.14
N PRO A 114 9.95 2.69 -5.83
CA PRO A 114 9.87 1.57 -4.90
C PRO A 114 8.50 0.89 -4.97
N SER A 115 8.33 -0.19 -4.22
CA SER A 115 6.97 -0.67 -3.92
C SER A 115 6.17 0.44 -3.21
N TYR A 116 4.86 0.41 -3.36
CA TYR A 116 3.98 1.49 -2.90
C TYR A 116 2.71 0.94 -2.27
N SER A 117 1.94 1.83 -1.64
CA SER A 117 0.58 1.54 -1.18
C SER A 117 -0.45 2.46 -1.83
N VAL A 118 -1.66 1.96 -2.01
CA VAL A 118 -2.83 2.71 -2.52
C VAL A 118 -3.62 3.26 -1.33
N PRO A 119 -3.84 4.58 -1.25
CA PRO A 119 -4.52 5.18 -0.10
C PRO A 119 -6.03 5.00 -0.18
N LEU A 120 -6.70 4.81 0.97
CA LEU A 120 -8.15 4.58 1.05
C LEU A 120 -8.96 5.69 0.35
N GLY A 121 -8.54 6.95 0.51
CA GLY A 121 -9.23 8.10 -0.08
C GLY A 121 -9.23 8.11 -1.62
N SER A 122 -8.43 7.27 -2.29
CA SER A 122 -8.50 7.11 -3.75
C SER A 122 -9.76 6.39 -4.21
N LEU A 123 -10.42 5.63 -3.34
CA LEU A 123 -11.61 4.84 -3.65
C LEU A 123 -12.91 5.64 -3.43
N ILE A 124 -12.84 6.72 -2.67
CA ILE A 124 -14.01 7.48 -2.19
C ILE A 124 -14.11 8.78 -2.99
N PRO A 125 -15.21 9.03 -3.74
CA PRO A 125 -15.42 10.29 -4.44
C PRO A 125 -15.44 11.50 -3.49
N GLU A 126 -15.00 12.66 -3.99
CA GLU A 126 -14.99 13.89 -3.20
C GLU A 126 -16.40 14.34 -2.76
N ASN A 127 -17.36 14.28 -3.71
CA ASN A 127 -18.68 14.93 -3.62
C ASN A 127 -19.87 13.95 -3.71
N ILE A 128 -19.63 12.64 -3.56
CA ILE A 128 -20.69 11.63 -3.60
C ILE A 128 -20.59 10.78 -2.35
N ASN A 129 -21.66 10.76 -1.57
CA ASN A 129 -21.75 9.96 -0.36
C ASN A 129 -22.12 8.51 -0.70
N ASN A 130 -21.70 7.57 0.15
CA ASN A 130 -22.07 6.16 0.07
C ASN A 130 -21.80 5.49 -1.28
N PHE A 131 -20.73 5.92 -1.96
CA PHE A 131 -20.28 5.33 -3.21
C PHE A 131 -18.79 4.98 -3.09
N ILE A 132 -18.45 3.73 -3.42
CA ILE A 132 -17.07 3.24 -3.47
C ILE A 132 -16.74 2.93 -4.92
N VAL A 133 -15.60 3.44 -5.39
CA VAL A 133 -15.07 3.13 -6.72
C VAL A 133 -13.84 2.27 -6.57
N ILE A 134 -13.76 1.23 -7.41
CA ILE A 134 -12.66 0.26 -7.43
C ILE A 134 -12.08 0.14 -8.83
N GLU A 135 -11.00 -0.64 -8.93
CA GLU A 135 -10.35 -1.00 -10.21
C GLU A 135 -9.78 0.22 -10.96
N LYS A 136 -9.80 0.27 -12.29
CA LYS A 136 -9.18 1.32 -13.14
C LYS A 136 -9.85 2.67 -13.01
N SER A 137 -10.94 2.76 -12.23
CA SER A 137 -11.74 3.97 -12.06
C SER A 137 -11.39 4.74 -10.78
N ILE A 138 -10.49 4.22 -9.94
CA ILE A 138 -10.03 4.92 -8.72
C ILE A 138 -9.29 6.23 -9.03
N SER A 139 -9.19 7.11 -8.04
CA SER A 139 -8.52 8.40 -8.14
C SER A 139 -6.99 8.26 -8.13
N VAL A 140 -6.42 8.04 -9.31
CA VAL A 140 -4.97 7.99 -9.55
C VAL A 140 -4.60 8.80 -10.79
N SER A 141 -3.35 9.29 -10.87
CA SER A 141 -2.84 9.87 -12.11
C SER A 141 -2.74 8.80 -13.20
N ASN A 142 -2.75 9.22 -14.47
CA ASN A 142 -2.57 8.29 -15.59
C ASN A 142 -1.27 7.48 -15.46
N LEU A 143 -0.18 8.11 -15.01
CA LEU A 143 1.09 7.42 -14.76
C LEU A 143 0.92 6.30 -13.72
N VAL A 144 0.33 6.60 -12.57
CA VAL A 144 0.15 5.62 -11.48
C VAL A 144 -0.83 4.51 -11.85
N ASN A 145 -1.83 4.78 -12.69
CA ASN A 145 -2.70 3.73 -13.22
C ASN A 145 -1.93 2.62 -13.94
N GLY A 146 -0.77 2.94 -14.53
CA GLY A 146 0.12 1.98 -15.19
C GLY A 146 0.54 0.82 -14.28
N THR A 147 0.61 1.04 -12.97
CA THR A 147 0.98 0.03 -11.98
C THR A 147 -0.20 -0.41 -11.09
N THR A 148 -1.12 0.49 -10.71
CA THR A 148 -2.23 0.14 -9.80
C THR A 148 -3.32 -0.72 -10.43
N ARG A 149 -3.41 -0.74 -11.78
CA ARG A 149 -4.42 -1.53 -12.51
C ARG A 149 -4.12 -3.03 -12.58
N LEU A 150 -2.96 -3.46 -12.08
CA LEU A 150 -2.58 -4.87 -12.13
C LEU A 150 -3.43 -5.70 -11.19
N GLN A 151 -3.73 -6.93 -11.62
CA GLN A 151 -4.67 -7.81 -10.93
C GLN A 151 -4.35 -8.00 -9.43
N PRO A 152 -3.08 -8.17 -9.00
CA PRO A 152 -2.75 -8.29 -7.58
C PRO A 152 -3.16 -7.07 -6.74
N VAL A 153 -3.01 -5.86 -7.30
CA VAL A 153 -3.39 -4.62 -6.62
C VAL A 153 -4.92 -4.44 -6.63
N VAL A 154 -5.56 -4.76 -7.76
CA VAL A 154 -7.02 -4.66 -7.93
C VAL A 154 -7.77 -5.60 -6.97
N ILE A 155 -7.27 -6.83 -6.76
CA ILE A 155 -7.86 -7.78 -5.81
C ILE A 155 -7.83 -7.20 -4.39
N GLN A 156 -6.69 -6.64 -3.97
CA GLN A 156 -6.56 -6.00 -2.66
C GLN A 156 -7.48 -4.77 -2.52
N ILE A 157 -7.61 -3.94 -3.56
CA ILE A 157 -8.56 -2.82 -3.60
C ILE A 157 -10.00 -3.34 -3.40
N GLY A 158 -10.37 -4.44 -4.05
CA GLY A 158 -11.68 -5.08 -3.88
C GLY A 158 -11.93 -5.54 -2.44
N GLN A 159 -10.94 -6.19 -1.83
CA GLN A 159 -11.00 -6.61 -0.43
C GLN A 159 -11.17 -5.40 0.52
N ALA A 160 -10.34 -4.36 0.35
CA ALA A 160 -10.43 -3.14 1.15
C ALA A 160 -11.78 -2.42 0.98
N ALA A 161 -12.34 -2.39 -0.23
CA ALA A 161 -13.66 -1.84 -0.50
C ALA A 161 -14.78 -2.63 0.20
N GLY A 162 -14.70 -3.97 0.20
CA GLY A 162 -15.63 -4.82 0.92
C GLY A 162 -15.57 -4.61 2.44
N ILE A 163 -14.36 -4.51 3.00
CA ILE A 163 -14.13 -4.18 4.42
C ILE A 163 -14.76 -2.82 4.76
N LEU A 164 -14.46 -1.79 3.96
CA LEU A 164 -15.00 -0.45 4.15
C LEU A 164 -16.54 -0.44 4.14
N ALA A 165 -17.16 -1.12 3.18
CA ALA A 165 -18.62 -1.22 3.09
C ALA A 165 -19.21 -1.96 4.30
N SER A 166 -18.60 -3.06 4.72
CA SER A 166 -19.03 -3.85 5.89
C SER A 166 -18.97 -3.04 7.18
N LEU A 167 -17.86 -2.33 7.42
CA LEU A 167 -17.70 -1.44 8.57
C LEU A 167 -18.72 -0.30 8.56
N ALA A 168 -18.95 0.33 7.41
CA ALA A 168 -19.92 1.41 7.28
C ALA A 168 -21.35 0.94 7.64
N VAL A 169 -21.78 -0.21 7.10
CA VAL A 169 -23.10 -0.79 7.39
C VAL A 169 -23.23 -1.18 8.87
N SER A 170 -22.27 -1.94 9.39
CA SER A 170 -22.31 -2.45 10.78
C SER A 170 -22.28 -1.34 11.83
N GLN A 171 -21.64 -0.21 11.53
CA GLN A 171 -21.55 0.94 12.43
C GLN A 171 -22.59 2.02 12.14
N ASN A 172 -23.46 1.83 11.15
CA ASN A 172 -24.40 2.84 10.65
C ASN A 172 -23.72 4.19 10.34
N LYS A 173 -22.56 4.14 9.68
CA LYS A 173 -21.77 5.30 9.26
C LYS A 173 -21.82 5.47 7.75
N LEU A 174 -21.69 6.70 7.27
CA LEU A 174 -21.38 6.93 5.85
C LEU A 174 -19.99 6.38 5.53
N ILE A 175 -19.76 6.02 4.28
CA ILE A 175 -18.48 5.46 3.80
C ILE A 175 -17.28 6.36 4.18
N ASP A 176 -17.42 7.68 4.09
CA ASP A 176 -16.34 8.62 4.40
C ASP A 176 -16.20 8.96 5.90
N LYS A 177 -16.97 8.29 6.76
CA LYS A 177 -16.94 8.42 8.23
C LYS A 177 -16.35 7.19 8.94
N VAL A 178 -16.17 6.08 8.23
CA VAL A 178 -15.36 4.96 8.73
C VAL A 178 -13.90 5.42 8.79
N THR A 179 -13.20 5.18 9.91
CA THR A 179 -11.83 5.66 10.04
C THR A 179 -10.87 4.82 9.21
N ILE A 180 -9.77 5.43 8.80
CA ILE A 180 -8.72 4.75 8.04
C ILE A 180 -8.10 3.62 8.88
N ARG A 181 -7.96 3.85 10.19
CA ARG A 181 -7.39 2.88 11.12
C ARG A 181 -8.30 1.65 11.27
N GLU A 182 -9.61 1.83 11.33
CA GLU A 182 -10.57 0.71 11.36
C GLU A 182 -10.40 -0.21 10.13
N VAL A 183 -10.35 0.37 8.93
CA VAL A 183 -10.16 -0.41 7.68
C VAL A 183 -8.80 -1.12 7.67
N GLN A 184 -7.73 -0.42 8.04
CA GLN A 184 -6.39 -0.99 8.07
C GLN A 184 -6.25 -2.12 9.11
N LEU A 185 -6.89 -2.01 10.28
CA LEU A 185 -6.90 -3.09 11.28
C LEU A 185 -7.57 -4.35 10.74
N GLU A 186 -8.72 -4.21 10.09
CA GLU A 186 -9.40 -5.36 9.46
C GLU A 186 -8.55 -6.01 8.37
N ILE A 187 -7.84 -5.22 7.55
CA ILE A 187 -6.88 -5.75 6.57
C ILE A 187 -5.77 -6.54 7.27
N LEU A 188 -5.17 -5.98 8.33
CA LEU A 188 -4.08 -6.61 9.08
C LEU A 188 -4.52 -7.89 9.80
N ASN A 189 -5.70 -7.90 10.40
CA ASN A 189 -6.29 -9.08 11.06
C ASN A 189 -6.51 -10.23 10.09
N ASN A 190 -6.71 -9.92 8.80
CA ASN A 190 -6.82 -10.88 7.71
C ASN A 190 -5.49 -11.11 6.97
N LYS A 191 -4.35 -10.86 7.63
CA LYS A 191 -2.98 -11.04 7.09
C LYS A 191 -2.67 -10.22 5.83
N GLY A 192 -3.46 -9.17 5.55
CA GLY A 192 -3.24 -8.26 4.43
C GLY A 192 -2.20 -7.19 4.74
N TYR A 193 -1.49 -6.73 3.70
CA TYR A 193 -0.44 -5.72 3.82
C TYR A 193 -1.02 -4.31 3.64
N ILE A 194 -0.62 -3.37 4.50
CA ILE A 194 -0.91 -1.93 4.36
C ILE A 194 0.35 -1.11 4.04
N GLN A 195 1.53 -1.69 4.26
CA GLN A 195 2.84 -1.22 3.87
C GLN A 195 3.54 -2.32 3.05
N PRO A 196 4.27 -1.98 1.97
CA PRO A 196 4.79 -2.95 1.02
C PRO A 196 6.14 -3.55 1.45
N PHE A 197 6.25 -3.98 2.71
CA PHE A 197 7.49 -4.53 3.28
C PHE A 197 7.73 -5.97 2.83
N VAL A 198 8.61 -6.17 1.86
CA VAL A 198 8.84 -7.48 1.22
C VAL A 198 9.66 -8.43 2.09
N ASP A 199 10.39 -7.92 3.09
CA ASP A 199 11.16 -8.68 4.08
C ASP A 199 10.35 -9.06 5.33
N VAL A 200 9.05 -8.72 5.35
CA VAL A 200 8.15 -9.06 6.45
C VAL A 200 7.04 -9.96 5.92
N SER A 201 7.17 -11.27 6.13
CA SER A 201 6.11 -12.24 5.83
C SER A 201 4.87 -11.99 6.70
N SER A 202 3.66 -12.21 6.16
CA SER A 202 2.41 -12.20 6.94
C SER A 202 2.30 -13.34 7.94
N GLU A 203 3.18 -14.34 7.83
CA GLU A 203 3.33 -15.42 8.82
C GLU A 203 4.31 -15.05 9.94
N ASN A 204 4.98 -13.89 9.85
CA ASN A 204 5.82 -13.42 10.94
C ASN A 204 4.94 -13.06 12.16
N PRO A 205 5.24 -13.53 13.38
CA PRO A 205 4.44 -13.24 14.57
C PRO A 205 4.32 -11.74 14.87
N ASN A 206 5.28 -10.93 14.40
CA ASN A 206 5.33 -9.49 14.60
C ASN A 206 4.87 -8.69 13.36
N PHE A 207 4.30 -9.36 12.35
CA PHE A 207 3.83 -8.76 11.10
C PHE A 207 2.97 -7.51 11.35
N ILE A 208 1.95 -7.64 12.21
CA ILE A 208 1.00 -6.55 12.50
C ILE A 208 1.73 -5.34 13.10
N SER A 209 2.61 -5.55 14.09
CA SER A 209 3.36 -4.46 14.72
C SER A 209 4.22 -3.71 13.71
N TYR A 210 4.92 -4.44 12.83
CA TYR A 210 5.79 -3.82 11.82
C TYR A 210 4.98 -3.00 10.81
N GLN A 211 3.85 -3.54 10.34
CA GLN A 211 2.95 -2.85 9.42
C GLN A 211 2.37 -1.57 10.04
N LYS A 212 1.90 -1.63 11.30
CA LYS A 212 1.36 -0.48 12.03
C LYS A 212 2.39 0.62 12.23
N ILE A 213 3.59 0.29 12.69
CA ILE A 213 4.65 1.26 12.95
C ILE A 213 5.16 1.89 11.64
N GLY A 214 5.22 1.09 10.57
CA GLY A 214 5.46 1.59 9.21
C GLY A 214 4.39 2.58 8.74
N ALA A 215 3.11 2.24 8.91
CA ALA A 215 1.99 3.10 8.57
C ALA A 215 1.87 4.35 9.46
N CYS A 216 2.52 4.39 10.63
CA CYS A 216 2.68 5.61 11.41
C CYS A 216 3.77 6.53 10.83
N GLY A 217 4.72 5.97 10.07
CA GLY A 217 5.93 6.66 9.62
C GLY A 217 6.97 6.83 10.73
N ILE A 218 6.82 6.12 11.85
CA ILE A 218 7.77 6.13 12.97
C ILE A 218 9.06 5.43 12.54
N LEU A 219 8.93 4.22 11.97
CA LEU A 219 10.00 3.55 11.26
C LEU A 219 9.64 3.44 9.79
N LYS A 220 10.41 4.12 8.95
CA LYS A 220 10.20 4.13 7.50
C LYS A 220 10.90 2.94 6.85
N GLY A 221 10.28 2.39 5.81
CA GLY A 221 10.93 1.40 4.96
C GLY A 221 11.89 2.04 3.98
N VAL A 222 12.83 1.25 3.47
CA VAL A 222 13.79 1.67 2.46
C VAL A 222 13.34 1.13 1.11
N GLY A 223 12.98 2.05 0.21
CA GLY A 223 12.53 1.73 -1.13
C GLY A 223 13.70 1.46 -2.09
N MET A 224 13.55 0.46 -2.95
CA MET A 224 14.52 0.05 -3.96
C MET A 224 13.81 -0.26 -5.28
N ASN A 225 14.43 0.11 -6.40
CA ASN A 225 14.02 -0.32 -7.74
C ASN A 225 14.94 -1.48 -8.17
N ILE A 226 14.40 -2.69 -8.30
CA ILE A 226 15.16 -3.88 -8.68
C ILE A 226 14.47 -4.56 -9.87
N GLY A 227 14.82 -4.14 -11.08
CA GLY A 227 14.22 -4.67 -12.30
C GLY A 227 12.70 -4.52 -12.31
N TRP A 228 11.99 -5.65 -12.41
CA TRP A 228 10.53 -5.71 -12.45
C TRP A 228 9.87 -5.87 -11.07
N GLU A 229 10.66 -6.00 -10.02
CA GLU A 229 10.21 -6.18 -8.64
C GLU A 229 10.72 -5.02 -7.81
N ASN A 230 9.94 -3.94 -7.72
CA ASN A 230 10.29 -2.89 -6.78
C ASN A 230 10.12 -3.43 -5.37
N LYS A 231 11.04 -3.05 -4.48
CA LYS A 231 11.08 -3.54 -3.10
C LYS A 231 10.98 -2.38 -2.14
N THR A 232 10.35 -2.60 -1.00
CA THR A 232 10.51 -1.75 0.17
C THR A 232 10.84 -2.66 1.34
N LEU A 233 11.91 -2.36 2.06
CA LEU A 233 12.42 -3.21 3.14
C LEU A 233 12.27 -2.50 4.48
N PHE A 234 11.79 -3.22 5.50
CA PHE A 234 11.62 -2.70 6.85
C PHE A 234 12.91 -2.80 7.69
N TYR A 235 13.69 -3.84 7.43
CA TYR A 235 14.92 -4.23 8.12
C TYR A 235 14.73 -4.44 9.64
N PRO A 236 13.95 -5.43 10.08
CA PRO A 236 13.68 -5.64 11.51
C PRO A 236 14.94 -5.95 12.34
N GLU A 237 15.95 -6.61 11.75
CA GLU A 237 17.17 -7.05 12.44
C GLU A 237 18.30 -6.00 12.49
N ASN A 238 18.13 -4.87 11.80
CA ASN A 238 19.09 -3.79 11.86
C ASN A 238 18.99 -3.07 13.21
N ASP A 239 20.12 -2.55 13.69
CA ASP A 239 20.16 -1.71 14.88
C ASP A 239 19.31 -0.46 14.69
N LEU A 240 18.65 -0.03 15.76
CA LEU A 240 17.87 1.19 15.74
C LEU A 240 18.80 2.40 15.67
N ILE A 241 18.42 3.37 14.84
CA ILE A 241 19.18 4.60 14.60
C ILE A 241 18.37 5.78 15.13
N ARG A 242 19.04 6.74 15.78
CA ARG A 242 18.39 7.83 16.52
C ARG A 242 17.72 8.84 15.61
N GLU A 243 18.29 9.08 14.44
CA GLU A 243 17.81 10.00 13.42
C GLU A 243 16.42 9.61 12.93
N ASP A 244 16.17 8.31 12.75
CA ASP A 244 14.86 7.78 12.36
C ASP A 244 13.77 8.14 13.37
N LEU A 245 14.10 8.05 14.67
CA LEU A 245 13.18 8.33 15.76
C LEU A 245 12.83 9.81 15.87
N ILE A 246 13.79 10.71 15.68
CA ILE A 246 13.55 12.17 15.76
C ILE A 246 12.49 12.58 14.74
N VAL A 247 12.61 12.09 13.51
CA VAL A 247 11.67 12.44 12.44
C VAL A 247 10.35 11.70 12.61
N GLY A 248 10.38 10.43 13.02
CA GLY A 248 9.20 9.57 13.07
C GLY A 248 8.29 9.82 14.29
N LEU A 249 8.85 10.13 15.46
CA LEU A 249 8.08 10.26 16.71
C LEU A 249 7.55 11.65 16.99
N LYS A 250 8.14 12.70 16.39
CA LYS A 250 7.77 14.10 16.67
C LYS A 250 6.30 14.43 16.37
N ASP A 251 5.69 13.67 15.48
CA ASP A 251 4.29 13.84 15.08
C ASP A 251 3.32 13.29 16.15
N TYR A 252 3.80 12.41 17.03
CA TYR A 252 2.98 11.69 18.03
C TYR A 252 3.30 12.13 19.46
N TYR A 253 4.55 12.47 19.76
CA TYR A 253 5.01 12.75 21.12
C TYR A 253 5.81 14.05 21.19
N ASN A 254 5.65 14.77 22.30
CA ASN A 254 6.45 15.96 22.58
C ASN A 254 7.88 15.58 22.99
N LEU A 255 8.80 15.59 22.02
CA LEU A 255 10.20 15.19 22.24
C LEU A 255 11.00 16.20 23.07
N ASN A 256 10.50 17.44 23.27
CA ASN A 256 11.13 18.37 24.23
C ASN A 256 10.83 17.94 25.67
N LYS A 257 9.61 17.43 25.92
CA LYS A 257 9.22 16.88 27.22
C LYS A 257 9.82 15.50 27.46
N TYR A 258 9.90 14.67 26.41
CA TYR A 258 10.40 13.30 26.47
C TYR A 258 11.53 13.09 25.44
N PRO A 259 12.74 13.61 25.70
CA PRO A 259 13.85 13.52 24.76
C PRO A 259 14.25 12.07 24.49
N ILE A 260 14.49 11.77 23.21
CA ILE A 260 14.99 10.45 22.79
C ILE A 260 16.38 10.24 23.40
N PRO A 261 16.65 9.09 24.05
CA PRO A 261 17.95 8.77 24.63
C PRO A 261 19.09 8.91 23.61
N ASN A 262 20.30 9.23 24.09
CA ASN A 262 21.47 9.31 23.22
C ASN A 262 21.93 7.92 22.76
N LEU A 263 21.91 6.95 23.67
CA LEU A 263 22.22 5.55 23.38
C LEU A 263 20.93 4.74 23.41
N LEU A 264 20.60 4.09 22.29
CA LEU A 264 19.34 3.36 22.10
C LEU A 264 19.42 1.91 22.58
N THR A 265 19.91 1.72 23.80
CA THR A 265 19.92 0.39 24.41
C THR A 265 18.49 -0.06 24.76
N ILE A 266 18.31 -1.37 24.94
CA ILE A 266 17.03 -1.92 25.43
C ILE A 266 16.59 -1.24 26.72
N GLU A 267 17.51 -1.02 27.65
CA GLU A 267 17.25 -0.30 28.91
C GLU A 267 16.74 1.13 28.66
N ASN A 268 17.49 1.91 27.89
CA ASN A 268 17.20 3.33 27.69
C ASN A 268 15.89 3.54 26.94
N ILE A 269 15.61 2.72 25.93
CA ILE A 269 14.35 2.75 25.19
C ILE A 269 13.19 2.33 26.08
N SER A 270 13.34 1.26 26.86
CA SER A 270 12.28 0.82 27.78
C SER A 270 11.96 1.91 28.81
N ASN A 271 12.99 2.54 29.37
CA ASN A 271 12.84 3.68 30.29
C ASN A 271 12.17 4.89 29.64
N TRP A 272 12.48 5.16 28.36
CA TRP A 272 11.82 6.22 27.61
C TRP A 272 10.33 5.91 27.38
N ILE A 273 9.97 4.68 27.01
CA ILE A 273 8.57 4.24 26.84
C ILE A 273 7.77 4.37 28.15
N ILE A 274 8.36 4.01 29.30
CA ILE A 274 7.72 4.21 30.62
C ILE A 274 7.42 5.68 30.86
N LYS A 275 8.40 6.56 30.62
CA LYS A 275 8.23 8.01 30.82
C LYS A 275 7.14 8.59 29.92
N VAL A 276 7.06 8.15 28.66
CA VAL A 276 6.07 8.64 27.69
C VAL A 276 4.68 8.12 28.00
N SER A 277 4.53 6.82 28.29
CA SER A 277 3.23 6.21 28.59
C SER A 277 2.61 6.74 29.90
N GLY A 278 3.44 7.19 30.85
CA GLY A 278 2.98 7.56 32.19
C GLY A 278 2.48 6.37 33.02
N GLU A 279 2.56 5.15 32.47
CA GLU A 279 2.11 3.93 33.11
C GLU A 279 3.30 3.10 33.61
N GLU A 280 3.18 2.55 34.82
CA GLU A 280 4.16 1.59 35.36
C GLU A 280 4.14 0.22 34.64
N LYS A 281 3.42 0.06 33.52
CA LYS A 281 3.25 -1.23 32.81
C LYS A 281 4.59 -1.85 32.36
N LEU A 282 5.68 -1.11 32.34
CA LEU A 282 7.05 -1.58 32.10
C LEU A 282 7.95 -1.45 33.35
N ARG A 283 7.51 -1.87 34.55
CA ARG A 283 8.43 -1.93 35.70
C ARG A 283 9.71 -2.72 35.35
N PHE A 284 10.85 -2.13 35.70
CA PHE A 284 12.19 -2.66 35.38
C PHE A 284 12.40 -4.09 35.89
N LYS A 285 11.81 -4.41 37.05
CA LYS A 285 11.90 -5.73 37.69
C LYS A 285 11.35 -6.87 36.83
N ASP A 286 10.46 -6.58 35.87
CA ASP A 286 9.81 -7.59 35.02
C ASP A 286 10.16 -7.42 33.53
N LEU A 287 11.16 -6.60 33.19
CA LEU A 287 11.51 -6.32 31.79
C LEU A 287 11.86 -7.59 31.02
N GLU A 288 12.69 -8.46 31.59
CA GLU A 288 13.08 -9.73 30.97
C GLU A 288 11.87 -10.64 30.73
N LYS A 289 10.97 -10.74 31.72
CA LYS A 289 9.74 -11.51 31.59
C LYS A 289 8.88 -10.96 30.45
N LYS A 290 8.63 -9.64 30.43
CA LYS A 290 7.84 -8.97 29.39
C LYS A 290 8.47 -9.09 28.00
N TRP A 291 9.80 -9.05 27.93
CA TRP A 291 10.55 -9.27 26.70
C TRP A 291 10.31 -10.68 26.15
N ASN A 292 10.39 -11.69 27.02
CA ASN A 292 10.13 -13.08 26.67
C ASN A 292 8.65 -13.33 26.32
N ASP A 293 7.71 -12.71 27.03
CA ASP A 293 6.25 -12.79 26.75
C ASP A 293 5.90 -12.21 25.35
N LEU A 294 6.71 -11.28 24.85
CA LEU A 294 6.60 -10.74 23.48
C LEU A 294 7.31 -11.61 22.43
N GLY A 295 7.91 -12.74 22.84
CA GLY A 295 8.64 -13.64 21.96
C GLY A 295 9.98 -13.06 21.45
N LEU A 296 10.49 -12.00 22.09
CA LEU A 296 11.76 -11.39 21.73
C LEU A 296 12.93 -12.21 22.28
N LYS A 297 14.04 -12.25 21.55
CA LYS A 297 15.22 -13.07 21.88
C LYS A 297 16.38 -12.19 22.34
N GLU A 298 17.48 -12.83 22.78
CA GLU A 298 18.76 -12.17 23.07
C GLU A 298 18.62 -10.95 24.02
N TYR A 299 17.99 -11.17 25.17
CA TYR A 299 17.78 -10.09 26.15
C TYR A 299 19.13 -9.64 26.75
N ASN A 300 19.53 -8.41 26.42
CA ASN A 300 20.71 -7.75 27.01
C ASN A 300 20.45 -6.25 27.11
N LEU A 301 20.29 -5.74 28.33
CA LEU A 301 19.95 -4.34 28.58
C LEU A 301 20.91 -3.32 27.95
N ASN A 302 22.18 -3.70 27.75
CA ASN A 302 23.23 -2.81 27.28
C ASN A 302 23.41 -2.80 25.75
N ARG A 303 22.82 -3.77 25.03
CA ARG A 303 22.93 -3.78 23.56
C ARG A 303 21.95 -2.79 22.95
N ILE A 304 22.30 -2.29 21.76
CA ILE A 304 21.39 -1.49 20.95
C ILE A 304 20.17 -2.34 20.59
N ILE A 305 18.98 -1.76 20.75
CA ILE A 305 17.73 -2.42 20.38
C ILE A 305 17.62 -2.52 18.86
N LYS A 306 17.06 -3.61 18.35
CA LYS A 306 16.77 -3.76 16.92
C LYS A 306 15.54 -2.95 16.52
N ARG A 307 15.42 -2.61 15.24
CA ARG A 307 14.27 -1.89 14.69
C ARG A 307 12.95 -2.63 14.91
N GLY A 308 12.94 -3.95 14.68
CA GLY A 308 11.77 -4.79 14.88
C GLY A 308 11.35 -4.85 16.35
N GLU A 309 12.31 -5.05 17.26
CA GLU A 309 12.09 -5.05 18.70
C GLU A 309 11.48 -3.72 19.16
N PHE A 310 12.03 -2.58 18.71
CA PHE A 310 11.46 -1.27 18.98
C PHE A 310 10.03 -1.14 18.46
N ALA A 311 9.75 -1.59 17.23
CA ALA A 311 8.41 -1.53 16.67
C ALA A 311 7.38 -2.30 17.53
N ILE A 312 7.76 -3.48 18.04
CA ILE A 312 6.91 -4.31 18.91
C ILE A 312 6.65 -3.60 20.23
N LEU A 313 7.68 -3.05 20.88
CA LEU A 313 7.51 -2.32 22.13
C LEU A 313 6.61 -1.08 21.96
N ILE A 314 6.82 -0.30 20.91
CA ILE A 314 6.02 0.91 20.66
C ILE A 314 4.57 0.55 20.33
N ASP A 315 4.31 -0.45 19.49
CA ASP A 315 2.94 -0.87 19.19
C ASP A 315 2.24 -1.38 20.46
N LYS A 316 2.94 -2.17 21.28
CA LYS A 316 2.36 -2.75 22.49
C LYS A 316 2.05 -1.73 23.58
N TYR A 317 3.00 -0.84 23.87
CA TYR A 317 2.96 0.00 25.08
C TYR A 317 2.50 1.42 24.82
N LEU A 318 2.70 1.95 23.61
CA LEU A 318 2.24 3.28 23.25
C LEU A 318 1.13 3.27 22.20
N ASN A 319 1.01 2.19 21.41
CA ASN A 319 -0.04 1.97 20.40
C ASN A 319 -0.38 3.21 19.55
N PRO A 320 0.61 3.92 18.96
CA PRO A 320 0.36 5.16 18.23
C PRO A 320 -0.58 4.95 17.04
N PHE A 321 -0.59 3.77 16.45
CA PHE A 321 -1.44 3.46 15.32
C PHE A 321 -2.93 3.54 15.66
N SER A 322 -3.33 3.04 16.83
CA SER A 322 -4.74 3.02 17.25
C SER A 322 -5.12 4.23 18.10
N MET A 323 -4.14 4.89 18.74
CA MET A 323 -4.39 6.09 19.56
C MET A 323 -4.56 7.35 18.71
N PHE A 324 -4.00 7.39 17.50
CA PHE A 324 -4.02 8.56 16.64
C PHE A 324 -4.69 8.25 15.30
N GLU A 325 -5.84 8.89 15.10
CA GLU A 325 -6.54 8.86 13.83
C GLU A 325 -5.84 9.70 12.77
N VAL A 326 -6.03 9.34 11.51
CA VAL A 326 -5.50 10.08 10.37
C VAL A 326 -6.60 10.41 9.38
N ASN A 327 -6.56 11.61 8.80
CA ASN A 327 -7.46 12.00 7.73
C ASN A 327 -7.02 11.40 6.38
N PHE A 328 -7.82 11.55 5.32
CA PHE A 328 -7.50 11.03 3.97
C PHE A 328 -6.19 11.55 3.38
N LYS A 329 -5.66 12.68 3.87
CA LYS A 329 -4.36 13.24 3.46
C LYS A 329 -3.18 12.70 4.30
N GLY A 330 -3.45 11.80 5.24
CA GLY A 330 -2.46 11.20 6.14
C GLY A 330 -2.02 12.12 7.28
N GLN A 331 -2.75 13.20 7.55
CA GLN A 331 -2.45 14.09 8.67
C GLN A 331 -3.10 13.52 9.94
N ILE A 332 -2.37 13.58 11.05
CA ILE A 332 -2.89 13.17 12.35
C ILE A 332 -4.02 14.11 12.76
N ILE A 333 -5.15 13.53 13.13
CA ILE A 333 -6.28 14.28 13.70
C ILE A 333 -5.95 14.45 15.18
N LYS A 334 -5.70 15.70 15.60
CA LYS A 334 -5.56 16.01 17.02
C LYS A 334 -6.95 15.94 17.63
N ASN A 335 -7.11 15.08 18.64
CA ASN A 335 -8.28 15.15 19.50
C ASN A 335 -8.07 16.40 20.37
N ASP A 336 -8.93 17.40 20.18
CA ASP A 336 -9.00 18.58 21.05
C ASP A 336 -9.43 18.20 22.47
#